data_AF-A0A7V4NHC9-F1
#
_entry.id   AF-A0A7V4NHC9-F1
#
_cell.length_a   1.000
_cell.length_b   1.000
_cell.length_c   1.000
_cell.angle_alpha   90.00
_cell.angle_beta   90.00
_cell.angle_gamma   90.00
#
_symmetry.space_group_name_H-M   'P 1'
#
loop_
_entity.id
_entity.type
_entity.pdbx_description
1 polymer ?
#
loop_
_entity_poly.entity_id
_entity_poly.type
_entity_poly.pdbx_seq_one_letter_code
_entity_poly.pdbx_strand_id
1 'polypeptide(L)'
;MEIIKQISNAIEYKDGEVKIKNLDILRNEVIDKLVWNAVFGDEEEKKFCKKLIYLIAQQMNIIPSSIYDLYIAIGKGEVGGFTVPAINIRGMAYDTAKAVFRAAKKLNVGALILEIARSEMGYTNQPPDEYTAVVLSAAIKEGWDLPVFIQGDHFQVNAKKYKQDPQKEIDSIKQLIKSSIDAGFFNIDLDTSTLVDESKPTLDEQQKDNYTIAAELTKYVREIQPQGIEVNLGGEIGEIGSKNSTEEELVAYMEGYLRLLPSNMKGITKLAIQTGTTHGGIPLPDGTIAKVKLDFDTIEKLTKVAKEKYKLAGCVQHGASTLPAELFDKFPKVGTLEIHLATEFQNMIYDNPLFPQDLKKQIYSWLLENCKDEKKPEDTEQQFIYKTRKKALGQFKKELWSLPNEVKESISLELQKKFEFLFDKLNVKDTKDVVKKYTKVVKVKFGETESLKGEKFEGAD
;
A
#
# COMPACT_ATOMS: atom_id res chain seq x y z
N MET A 1 2.63 33.65 -0.74
CA MET A 1 2.26 32.63 -1.74
C MET A 1 0.90 32.96 -2.32
N GLU A 2 0.78 32.96 -3.65
CA GLU A 2 -0.46 33.30 -4.38
C GLU A 2 -1.62 32.36 -4.03
N ILE A 3 -1.32 31.08 -3.76
CA ILE A 3 -2.30 30.06 -3.38
C ILE A 3 -3.13 30.43 -2.14
N ILE A 4 -2.54 31.12 -1.15
CA ILE A 4 -3.26 31.53 0.08
C ILE A 4 -4.41 32.50 -0.24
N LYS A 5 -4.21 33.42 -1.20
CA LYS A 5 -5.27 34.33 -1.64
C LYS A 5 -6.38 33.55 -2.36
N GLN A 6 -6.00 32.60 -3.21
CA GLN A 6 -6.91 31.81 -4.02
C GLN A 6 -7.80 30.85 -3.19
N ILE A 7 -7.34 30.43 -2.01
CA ILE A 7 -8.08 29.51 -1.13
C ILE A 7 -8.78 30.22 0.04
N SER A 8 -8.63 31.54 0.17
CA SER A 8 -9.06 32.33 1.35
C SER A 8 -10.57 32.33 1.62
N ASN A 9 -11.38 32.02 0.61
CA ASN A 9 -12.83 31.86 0.70
C ASN A 9 -13.24 30.54 1.37
N ALA A 10 -12.39 29.50 1.29
CA ALA A 10 -12.67 28.19 1.88
C ALA A 10 -11.97 28.00 3.23
N ILE A 11 -10.75 28.53 3.37
CA ILE A 11 -9.92 28.33 4.56
C ILE A 11 -9.23 29.63 5.01
N GLU A 12 -8.96 29.71 6.30
CA GLU A 12 -8.00 30.63 6.91
C GLU A 12 -6.72 29.83 7.22
N TYR A 13 -5.56 30.35 6.82
CA TYR A 13 -4.27 29.81 7.24
C TYR A 13 -3.48 30.92 7.93
N LYS A 14 -3.17 30.73 9.22
CA LYS A 14 -2.48 31.72 10.04
C LYS A 14 -1.60 31.02 11.07
N ASP A 15 -0.35 31.44 11.20
CA ASP A 15 0.59 30.95 12.21
C ASP A 15 0.77 29.41 12.26
N GLY A 16 0.60 28.75 11.11
CA GLY A 16 0.69 27.28 11.01
C GLY A 16 -0.60 26.53 11.36
N GLU A 17 -1.69 27.24 11.64
CA GLU A 17 -3.01 26.70 11.92
C GLU A 17 -3.95 26.91 10.72
N VAL A 18 -4.91 26.00 10.58
CA VAL A 18 -5.97 26.07 9.57
C VAL A 18 -7.33 26.19 10.24
N LYS A 19 -8.18 27.05 9.67
CA LYS A 19 -9.60 27.12 9.98
C LYS A 19 -10.44 27.04 8.70
N ILE A 20 -11.22 25.97 8.55
CA ILE A 20 -12.23 25.85 7.49
C ILE A 20 -13.35 26.88 7.69
N LYS A 21 -13.56 27.73 6.68
CA LYS A 21 -14.64 28.74 6.61
C LYS A 21 -15.84 28.23 5.82
N ASN A 22 -15.59 27.48 4.74
CA ASN A 22 -16.63 26.94 3.89
C ASN A 22 -16.23 25.53 3.41
N LEU A 23 -16.93 24.52 3.92
CA LEU A 23 -16.65 23.12 3.62
C LEU A 23 -16.99 22.75 2.17
N ASP A 24 -18.05 23.33 1.60
CA ASP A 24 -18.48 23.03 0.24
C ASP A 24 -17.48 23.57 -0.78
N ILE A 25 -17.02 24.81 -0.62
CA ILE A 25 -15.96 25.39 -1.47
C ILE A 25 -14.65 24.61 -1.28
N LEU A 26 -14.33 24.22 -0.04
CA LEU A 26 -13.13 23.43 0.23
C LEU A 26 -13.12 22.13 -0.59
N ARG A 27 -14.21 21.36 -0.50
CA ARG A 27 -14.31 20.05 -1.15
C ARG A 27 -14.49 20.17 -2.66
N ASN A 28 -15.28 21.13 -3.15
CA ASN A 28 -15.63 21.17 -4.56
C ASN A 28 -14.62 21.93 -5.43
N GLU A 29 -13.82 22.83 -4.85
CA GLU A 29 -12.92 23.69 -5.62
C GLU A 29 -11.48 23.69 -5.09
N VAL A 30 -11.29 23.94 -3.80
CA VAL A 30 -9.95 24.22 -3.26
C VAL A 30 -9.08 22.97 -3.15
N ILE A 31 -9.64 21.83 -2.71
CA ILE A 31 -8.83 20.63 -2.50
C ILE A 31 -8.23 20.08 -3.80
N ASP A 32 -8.97 20.16 -4.91
CA ASP A 32 -8.49 19.73 -6.24
C ASP A 32 -7.27 20.56 -6.69
N LYS A 33 -7.27 21.85 -6.36
CA LYS A 33 -6.14 22.75 -6.65
C LYS A 33 -4.95 22.49 -5.74
N LEU A 34 -5.20 22.28 -4.44
CA LEU A 34 -4.13 21.99 -3.48
C LEU A 34 -3.42 20.68 -3.83
N VAL A 35 -4.15 19.62 -4.15
CA VAL A 35 -3.54 18.33 -4.50
C VAL A 35 -2.77 18.41 -5.83
N TRP A 36 -3.27 19.16 -6.81
CA TRP A 36 -2.54 19.41 -8.04
C TRP A 36 -1.18 20.08 -7.77
N ASN A 37 -1.16 21.15 -6.98
CA ASN A 37 0.07 21.85 -6.64
C ASN A 37 0.99 21.02 -5.73
N ALA A 38 0.42 20.16 -4.86
CA ALA A 38 1.18 19.23 -4.04
C ALA A 38 1.98 18.21 -4.86
N VAL A 39 1.53 17.89 -6.07
CA VAL A 39 2.17 16.91 -6.98
C VAL A 39 3.00 17.59 -8.07
N PHE A 40 2.49 18.67 -8.68
CA PHE A 40 3.04 19.26 -9.91
C PHE A 40 3.50 20.71 -9.78
N GLY A 41 3.37 21.33 -8.60
CA GLY A 41 3.89 22.68 -8.33
C GLY A 41 5.42 22.71 -8.31
N ASP A 42 6.00 23.89 -8.07
CA ASP A 42 7.42 23.96 -7.71
C ASP A 42 7.68 23.37 -6.30
N GLU A 43 8.95 23.22 -5.91
CA GLU A 43 9.29 22.55 -4.63
C GLU A 43 8.75 23.28 -3.39
N GLU A 44 8.66 24.62 -3.42
CA GLU A 44 8.06 25.39 -2.32
C GLU A 44 6.54 25.20 -2.27
N GLU A 45 5.88 25.26 -3.43
CA GLU A 45 4.46 25.01 -3.58
C GLU A 45 4.08 23.60 -3.16
N LYS A 46 4.84 22.58 -3.57
CA LYS A 46 4.62 21.19 -3.17
C LYS A 46 4.68 21.06 -1.66
N LYS A 47 5.77 21.51 -1.04
CA LYS A 47 5.97 21.42 0.43
C LYS A 47 4.83 22.12 1.17
N PHE A 48 4.46 23.32 0.72
CA PHE A 48 3.37 24.08 1.34
C PHE A 48 2.00 23.38 1.18
N CYS A 49 1.66 22.94 -0.03
CA CYS A 49 0.35 22.33 -0.30
C CYS A 49 0.20 20.98 0.42
N LYS A 50 1.24 20.13 0.44
CA LYS A 50 1.24 18.87 1.20
C LYS A 50 0.97 19.11 2.69
N LYS A 51 1.71 20.06 3.29
CA LYS A 51 1.50 20.47 4.70
C LYS A 51 0.09 21.00 4.93
N LEU A 52 -0.41 21.84 4.05
CA LEU A 52 -1.72 22.45 4.17
C LEU A 52 -2.85 21.42 4.08
N ILE A 53 -2.78 20.48 3.14
CA ILE A 53 -3.71 19.35 3.01
C ILE A 53 -3.74 18.54 4.31
N TYR A 54 -2.57 18.23 4.87
CA TYR A 54 -2.47 17.49 6.12
C TYR A 54 -3.18 18.22 7.28
N LEU A 55 -2.94 19.53 7.43
CA LEU A 55 -3.60 20.34 8.47
C LEU A 55 -5.12 20.42 8.27
N ILE A 56 -5.59 20.54 7.03
CA ILE A 56 -7.02 20.50 6.70
C ILE A 56 -7.62 19.16 7.11
N ALA A 57 -6.98 18.05 6.74
CA ALA A 57 -7.44 16.70 7.07
C ALA A 57 -7.57 16.51 8.59
N GLN A 58 -6.59 16.96 9.37
CA GLN A 58 -6.65 16.93 10.84
C GLN A 58 -7.76 17.78 11.45
N GLN A 59 -8.05 18.95 10.85
CA GLN A 59 -9.18 19.76 11.28
C GLN A 59 -10.52 19.03 11.03
N MET A 60 -10.59 18.20 10.00
CA MET A 60 -11.76 17.37 9.65
C MET A 60 -11.79 16.01 10.36
N ASN A 61 -10.83 15.71 11.25
CA ASN A 61 -10.63 14.40 11.88
C ASN A 61 -10.37 13.25 10.88
N ILE A 62 -9.91 13.57 9.68
CA ILE A 62 -9.36 12.63 8.71
C ILE A 62 -7.87 12.49 9.03
N ILE A 63 -7.52 11.51 9.84
CA ILE A 63 -6.20 11.42 10.46
C ILE A 63 -5.53 10.11 10.06
N PRO A 64 -4.32 10.14 9.47
CA PRO A 64 -3.50 8.95 9.31
C PRO A 64 -3.35 8.23 10.66
N SER A 65 -3.68 6.95 10.70
CA SER A 65 -3.72 6.16 11.94
C SER A 65 -3.15 4.77 11.71
N SER A 66 -2.78 4.11 12.81
CA SER A 66 -2.38 2.71 12.75
C SER A 66 -3.58 1.78 12.92
N ILE A 67 -3.60 0.71 12.15
CA ILE A 67 -4.59 -0.37 12.27
C ILE A 67 -4.27 -1.35 13.42
N TYR A 68 -3.12 -1.15 14.10
CA TYR A 68 -2.58 -2.04 15.13
C TYR A 68 -3.63 -2.56 16.12
N ASP A 69 -4.38 -1.66 16.77
CA ASP A 69 -5.33 -2.04 17.82
C ASP A 69 -6.50 -2.89 17.28
N LEU A 70 -6.95 -2.64 16.03
CA LEU A 70 -7.92 -3.48 15.35
C LEU A 70 -7.35 -4.88 15.09
N TYR A 71 -6.10 -4.97 14.64
CA TYR A 71 -5.46 -6.26 14.39
C TYR A 71 -5.21 -7.04 15.68
N ILE A 72 -4.86 -6.37 16.77
CA ILE A 72 -4.81 -7.00 18.10
C ILE A 72 -6.19 -7.55 18.50
N ALA A 73 -7.28 -6.80 18.27
CA ALA A 73 -8.63 -7.29 18.55
C ALA A 73 -9.00 -8.52 17.71
N ILE A 74 -8.60 -8.56 16.43
CA ILE A 74 -8.79 -9.73 15.55
C ILE A 74 -7.99 -10.94 16.03
N GLY A 75 -6.73 -10.74 16.42
CA GLY A 75 -5.85 -11.79 16.96
C GLY A 75 -6.38 -12.41 18.26
N LYS A 76 -7.04 -11.60 19.09
CA LYS A 76 -7.74 -12.03 20.31
C LYS A 76 -9.11 -12.65 20.06
N GLY A 77 -9.64 -12.57 18.85
CA GLY A 77 -10.98 -13.05 18.51
C GLY A 77 -12.12 -12.16 19.02
N GLU A 78 -11.85 -10.90 19.36
CA GLU A 78 -12.86 -9.93 19.81
C GLU A 78 -13.70 -9.38 18.65
N VAL A 79 -13.17 -9.48 17.42
CA VAL A 79 -13.82 -9.11 16.16
C VAL A 79 -13.20 -9.93 15.02
N GLY A 80 -13.91 -10.08 13.90
CA GLY A 80 -13.40 -10.81 12.74
C GLY A 80 -14.50 -11.16 11.75
N GLY A 81 -14.22 -12.15 10.90
CA GLY A 81 -15.14 -12.61 9.85
C GLY A 81 -15.03 -11.83 8.54
N PHE A 82 -14.03 -10.96 8.41
CA PHE A 82 -13.74 -10.18 7.22
C PHE A 82 -12.24 -10.18 6.93
N THR A 83 -11.88 -9.85 5.70
CA THR A 83 -10.48 -9.72 5.26
C THR A 83 -10.24 -8.28 4.83
N VAL A 84 -9.26 -7.61 5.42
CA VAL A 84 -8.98 -6.20 5.11
C VAL A 84 -8.36 -6.08 3.72
N PRO A 85 -8.96 -5.34 2.77
CA PRO A 85 -8.30 -5.02 1.52
C PRO A 85 -7.22 -3.96 1.76
N ALA A 86 -5.99 -4.27 1.35
CA ALA A 86 -4.92 -3.30 1.17
C ALA A 86 -4.78 -3.00 -0.33
N ILE A 87 -4.87 -1.72 -0.69
CA ILE A 87 -5.07 -1.25 -2.06
C ILE A 87 -3.86 -0.42 -2.49
N ASN A 88 -3.00 -0.98 -3.34
CA ASN A 88 -1.89 -0.26 -3.94
C ASN A 88 -2.40 0.74 -4.99
N ILE A 89 -2.23 2.03 -4.74
CA ILE A 89 -2.68 3.10 -5.65
C ILE A 89 -1.51 3.55 -6.53
N ARG A 90 -1.37 2.94 -7.71
CA ARG A 90 -0.23 3.17 -8.62
C ARG A 90 -0.43 4.29 -9.64
N GLY A 91 -1.64 4.40 -10.20
CA GLY A 91 -1.95 5.27 -11.32
C GLY A 91 -3.19 6.11 -11.07
N MET A 92 -3.24 7.31 -11.66
CA MET A 92 -4.32 8.29 -11.45
C MET A 92 -4.68 8.41 -9.96
N ALA A 93 -3.66 8.53 -9.11
CA ALA A 93 -3.78 8.17 -7.69
C ALA A 93 -4.89 8.92 -6.95
N TYR A 94 -5.11 10.19 -7.28
CA TYR A 94 -6.21 10.96 -6.71
C TYR A 94 -7.58 10.42 -7.14
N ASP A 95 -7.80 10.14 -8.42
CA ASP A 95 -9.06 9.61 -8.95
C ASP A 95 -9.35 8.18 -8.49
N THR A 96 -8.30 7.35 -8.37
CA THR A 96 -8.39 5.99 -7.81
C THR A 96 -8.73 6.04 -6.32
N ALA A 97 -8.06 6.88 -5.52
CA ALA A 97 -8.37 7.04 -4.10
C ALA A 97 -9.79 7.56 -3.87
N LYS A 98 -10.27 8.52 -4.68
CA LYS A 98 -11.68 8.98 -4.63
C LYS A 98 -12.65 7.83 -4.92
N ALA A 99 -12.36 6.97 -5.90
CA ALA A 99 -13.19 5.79 -6.19
C ALA A 99 -13.25 4.84 -4.99
N VAL A 100 -12.13 4.60 -4.30
CA VAL A 100 -12.09 3.80 -3.07
C VAL A 100 -12.99 4.40 -1.99
N PHE A 101 -12.83 5.69 -1.67
CA PHE A 101 -13.62 6.33 -0.61
C PHE A 101 -15.11 6.39 -0.93
N ARG A 102 -15.50 6.60 -2.20
CA ARG A 102 -16.92 6.54 -2.62
C ARG A 102 -17.51 5.14 -2.41
N ALA A 103 -16.80 4.09 -2.83
CA ALA A 103 -17.22 2.71 -2.61
C ALA A 103 -17.34 2.39 -1.11
N ALA A 104 -16.34 2.78 -0.32
CA ALA A 104 -16.30 2.53 1.11
C ALA A 104 -17.46 3.21 1.84
N LYS A 105 -17.75 4.48 1.51
CA LYS A 105 -18.88 5.20 2.09
C LYS A 105 -20.22 4.59 1.72
N LYS A 106 -20.40 4.18 0.45
CA LYS A 106 -21.64 3.54 -0.01
C LYS A 106 -21.95 2.25 0.76
N LEU A 107 -20.92 1.49 1.10
CA LEU A 107 -21.02 0.19 1.76
C LEU A 107 -20.71 0.23 3.27
N ASN A 108 -20.59 1.44 3.85
CA ASN A 108 -20.29 1.64 5.26
C ASN A 108 -19.03 0.90 5.75
N VAL A 109 -18.03 0.80 4.86
CA VAL A 109 -16.73 0.15 5.12
C VAL A 109 -15.86 1.12 5.92
N GLY A 110 -15.21 0.61 6.97
CA GLY A 110 -14.13 1.30 7.67
C GLY A 110 -12.80 0.57 7.59
N ALA A 111 -12.81 -0.77 7.60
CA ALA A 111 -11.61 -1.59 7.59
C ALA A 111 -11.08 -1.76 6.15
N LEU A 112 -10.24 -0.82 5.72
CA LEU A 112 -9.51 -0.84 4.45
C LEU A 112 -8.17 -0.12 4.60
N ILE A 113 -7.17 -0.51 3.84
CA ILE A 113 -5.84 0.10 3.82
C ILE A 113 -5.57 0.66 2.43
N LEU A 114 -4.99 1.87 2.37
CA LEU A 114 -4.40 2.41 1.14
C LEU A 114 -2.89 2.28 1.24
N GLU A 115 -2.27 1.64 0.27
CA GLU A 115 -0.85 1.32 0.34
C GLU A 115 -0.09 1.68 -0.93
N ILE A 116 1.23 1.64 -0.81
CA ILE A 116 2.16 1.72 -1.91
C ILE A 116 3.47 1.04 -1.49
N ALA A 117 4.03 0.22 -2.38
CA ALA A 117 5.24 -0.54 -2.07
C ALA A 117 6.52 0.25 -2.34
N ARG A 118 7.65 -0.15 -1.73
CA ARG A 118 8.97 0.51 -1.94
C ARG A 118 9.30 0.71 -3.43
N SER A 119 9.08 -0.33 -4.22
CA SER A 119 9.29 -0.34 -5.66
C SER A 119 8.34 0.59 -6.41
N GLU A 120 7.08 0.59 -6.00
CA GLU A 120 6.01 1.39 -6.59
C GLU A 120 6.22 2.87 -6.36
N MET A 121 6.70 3.27 -5.19
CA MET A 121 7.11 4.66 -4.93
C MET A 121 8.13 5.12 -5.97
N GLY A 122 9.08 4.24 -6.35
CA GLY A 122 10.07 4.49 -7.38
C GLY A 122 9.45 4.64 -8.78
N TYR A 123 8.81 3.58 -9.30
CA TYR A 123 8.37 3.58 -10.70
C TYR A 123 7.10 4.42 -10.96
N THR A 124 6.32 4.72 -9.93
CA THR A 124 5.20 5.68 -10.02
C THR A 124 5.62 7.10 -9.67
N ASN A 125 6.86 7.29 -9.20
CA ASN A 125 7.40 8.56 -8.69
C ASN A 125 6.54 9.16 -7.56
N GLN A 126 5.96 8.33 -6.69
CA GLN A 126 5.08 8.75 -5.60
C GLN A 126 5.79 8.58 -4.26
N PRO A 127 6.58 9.57 -3.80
CA PRO A 127 7.19 9.51 -2.47
C PRO A 127 6.13 9.56 -1.36
N PRO A 128 6.47 9.12 -0.12
CA PRO A 128 5.49 8.98 0.96
C PRO A 128 4.67 10.25 1.28
N ASP A 129 5.30 11.41 1.25
CA ASP A 129 4.65 12.69 1.56
C ASP A 129 3.64 13.12 0.49
N GLU A 130 3.97 12.89 -0.79
CA GLU A 130 3.04 13.07 -1.92
C GLU A 130 1.89 12.07 -1.82
N TYR A 131 2.18 10.78 -1.63
CA TYR A 131 1.15 9.74 -1.54
C TYR A 131 0.14 10.06 -0.43
N THR A 132 0.62 10.46 0.75
CA THR A 132 -0.24 10.88 1.86
C THR A 132 -1.09 12.08 1.48
N ALA A 133 -0.51 13.13 0.90
CA ALA A 133 -1.26 14.31 0.50
C ALA A 133 -2.36 13.97 -0.53
N VAL A 134 -2.07 13.08 -1.47
CA VAL A 134 -3.05 12.62 -2.47
C VAL A 134 -4.20 11.85 -1.81
N VAL A 135 -3.88 10.88 -0.94
CA VAL A 135 -4.88 10.08 -0.20
C VAL A 135 -5.76 10.95 0.68
N LEU A 136 -5.16 11.86 1.48
CA LEU A 136 -5.91 12.74 2.36
C LEU A 136 -6.78 13.73 1.57
N SER A 137 -6.31 14.21 0.43
CA SER A 137 -7.11 15.04 -0.47
C SER A 137 -8.34 14.30 -0.98
N ALA A 138 -8.20 13.02 -1.36
CA ALA A 138 -9.32 12.21 -1.80
C ALA A 138 -10.32 11.94 -0.67
N ALA A 139 -9.81 11.67 0.54
CA ALA A 139 -10.64 11.53 1.73
C ALA A 139 -11.44 12.81 2.05
N ILE A 140 -10.79 13.98 1.97
CA ILE A 140 -11.45 15.30 2.12
C ILE A 140 -12.51 15.49 1.04
N LYS A 141 -12.15 15.29 -0.23
CA LYS A 141 -13.05 15.45 -1.38
C LYS A 141 -14.32 14.62 -1.22
N GLU A 142 -14.17 13.35 -0.86
CA GLU A 142 -15.28 12.41 -0.73
C GLU A 142 -15.98 12.48 0.64
N GLY A 143 -15.47 13.30 1.57
CA GLY A 143 -16.07 13.53 2.89
C GLY A 143 -16.01 12.28 3.75
N TRP A 144 -14.84 11.65 3.78
CA TRP A 144 -14.49 10.58 4.70
C TRP A 144 -14.55 11.10 6.15
N ASP A 145 -15.02 10.26 7.08
CA ASP A 145 -15.23 10.63 8.48
C ASP A 145 -14.65 9.61 9.46
N LEU A 146 -13.63 8.87 9.00
CA LEU A 146 -12.92 7.84 9.75
C LEU A 146 -11.41 8.10 9.72
N PRO A 147 -10.64 7.37 10.54
CA PRO A 147 -9.19 7.29 10.38
C PRO A 147 -8.81 6.83 8.97
N VAL A 148 -7.61 7.19 8.54
CA VAL A 148 -7.06 6.72 7.25
C VAL A 148 -5.87 5.83 7.54
N PHE A 149 -5.93 4.57 7.10
CA PHE A 149 -4.82 3.63 7.22
C PHE A 149 -3.97 3.71 5.97
N ILE A 150 -2.77 4.26 6.11
CA ILE A 150 -1.76 4.35 5.04
C ILE A 150 -0.67 3.32 5.35
N GLN A 151 -0.35 2.46 4.39
CA GLN A 151 0.61 1.38 4.55
C GLN A 151 1.78 1.48 3.58
N GLY A 152 2.98 1.19 4.10
CA GLY A 152 4.17 0.93 3.30
C GLY A 152 4.24 -0.56 3.04
N ASP A 153 3.86 -0.96 1.83
CA ASP A 153 3.90 -2.35 1.38
C ASP A 153 5.34 -2.73 1.00
N HIS A 154 5.71 -4.01 1.16
CA HIS A 154 7.05 -4.54 0.83
C HIS A 154 8.19 -3.52 1.03
N PHE A 155 8.49 -3.14 2.28
CA PHE A 155 9.72 -2.40 2.57
C PHE A 155 10.90 -3.37 2.50
N GLN A 156 11.11 -3.85 1.28
CA GLN A 156 11.85 -5.05 0.96
C GLN A 156 13.34 -4.79 1.00
N VAL A 157 14.08 -5.63 1.71
CA VAL A 157 15.55 -5.66 1.59
C VAL A 157 15.94 -6.31 0.27
N ASN A 158 16.77 -5.65 -0.53
CA ASN A 158 17.25 -6.25 -1.78
C ASN A 158 18.44 -7.18 -1.50
N ALA A 159 18.27 -8.50 -1.72
CA ALA A 159 19.31 -9.50 -1.44
C ALA A 159 20.67 -9.22 -2.12
N LYS A 160 20.66 -8.70 -3.36
CA LYS A 160 21.89 -8.36 -4.10
C LYS A 160 22.60 -7.16 -3.48
N LYS A 161 21.88 -6.09 -3.15
CA LYS A 161 22.45 -4.91 -2.46
C LYS A 161 22.92 -5.28 -1.06
N TYR A 162 22.14 -6.07 -0.32
CA TYR A 162 22.49 -6.58 1.00
C TYR A 162 23.79 -7.39 0.97
N LYS A 163 23.94 -8.31 0.02
CA LYS A 163 25.19 -9.09 -0.12
C LYS A 163 26.41 -8.23 -0.45
N GLN A 164 26.22 -7.11 -1.14
CA GLN A 164 27.30 -6.17 -1.47
C GLN A 164 27.69 -5.30 -0.27
N ASP A 165 26.70 -4.73 0.41
CA ASP A 165 26.87 -3.84 1.56
C ASP A 165 25.63 -3.91 2.48
N PRO A 166 25.62 -4.81 3.48
CA PRO A 166 24.48 -5.02 4.36
C PRO A 166 24.04 -3.75 5.09
N GLN A 167 25.01 -3.00 5.62
CA GLN A 167 24.75 -1.82 6.42
C GLN A 167 24.09 -0.73 5.58
N LYS A 168 24.60 -0.49 4.38
CA LYS A 168 24.04 0.51 3.47
C LYS A 168 22.61 0.16 3.04
N GLU A 169 22.33 -1.11 2.75
CA GLU A 169 20.98 -1.53 2.39
C GLU A 169 20.01 -1.37 3.58
N ILE A 170 20.39 -1.82 4.77
CA ILE A 170 19.57 -1.64 5.99
C ILE A 170 19.33 -0.15 6.28
N ASP A 171 20.35 0.69 6.19
CA ASP A 171 20.22 2.13 6.43
C ASP A 171 19.29 2.79 5.41
N SER A 172 19.30 2.34 4.16
CA SER A 172 18.34 2.80 3.15
C SER A 172 16.89 2.45 3.53
N ILE A 173 16.65 1.25 4.07
CA ILE A 173 15.34 0.84 4.56
C ILE A 173 14.93 1.65 5.78
N LYS A 174 15.82 1.84 6.76
CA LYS A 174 15.55 2.69 7.93
C LYS A 174 15.19 4.11 7.51
N GLN A 175 15.90 4.67 6.55
CA GLN A 175 15.59 6.00 6.03
C GLN A 175 14.21 6.05 5.37
N LEU A 176 13.85 5.03 4.57
CA LEU A 176 12.52 4.93 3.96
C LEU A 176 11.42 4.79 5.02
N ILE A 177 11.62 3.92 6.03
CA ILE A 177 10.71 3.77 7.18
C ILE A 177 10.49 5.12 7.85
N LYS A 178 11.57 5.83 8.17
CA LYS A 178 11.49 7.13 8.84
C LYS A 178 10.70 8.14 8.01
N SER A 179 11.05 8.33 6.73
CA SER A 179 10.35 9.26 5.85
C SER A 179 8.86 8.90 5.69
N SER A 180 8.53 7.61 5.71
CA SER A 180 7.15 7.13 5.61
C SER A 180 6.37 7.38 6.90
N ILE A 181 6.96 7.10 8.07
CA ILE A 181 6.35 7.41 9.37
C ILE A 181 6.14 8.93 9.52
N ASP A 182 7.12 9.75 9.14
CA ASP A 182 7.01 11.22 9.13
C ASP A 182 5.89 11.72 8.22
N ALA A 183 5.62 11.00 7.12
CA ALA A 183 4.51 11.26 6.20
C ALA A 183 3.16 10.75 6.72
N GLY A 184 3.10 9.83 7.69
CA GLY A 184 1.86 9.28 8.25
C GLY A 184 1.59 7.81 7.94
N PHE A 185 2.58 7.07 7.44
CA PHE A 185 2.50 5.63 7.23
C PHE A 185 2.68 4.93 8.58
N PHE A 186 1.57 4.60 9.23
CA PHE A 186 1.59 3.93 10.54
C PHE A 186 1.30 2.42 10.45
N ASN A 187 1.47 1.87 9.25
CA ASN A 187 1.40 0.46 8.94
C ASN A 187 2.56 0.18 7.98
N ILE A 188 3.49 -0.71 8.35
CA ILE A 188 4.72 -0.96 7.58
C ILE A 188 4.93 -2.46 7.48
N ASP A 189 5.08 -2.97 6.27
CA ASP A 189 5.38 -4.38 6.02
C ASP A 189 6.86 -4.57 5.78
N LEU A 190 7.51 -5.23 6.74
CA LEU A 190 8.93 -5.52 6.74
C LEU A 190 9.17 -6.78 5.93
N ASP A 191 9.55 -6.60 4.66
CA ASP A 191 9.88 -7.71 3.78
C ASP A 191 11.38 -7.98 3.77
N THR A 192 11.80 -8.93 4.60
CA THR A 192 13.18 -9.44 4.65
C THR A 192 13.27 -10.86 4.07
N SER A 193 12.22 -11.30 3.37
CA SER A 193 12.07 -12.68 2.89
C SER A 193 13.08 -13.06 1.80
N THR A 194 13.58 -12.08 1.04
CA THR A 194 14.63 -12.27 0.03
C THR A 194 15.98 -12.72 0.63
N LEU A 195 16.15 -12.59 1.95
CA LEU A 195 17.35 -13.01 2.67
C LEU A 195 17.31 -14.49 3.09
N VAL A 196 16.23 -15.21 2.81
CA VAL A 196 16.13 -16.65 3.11
C VAL A 196 17.16 -17.42 2.28
N ASP A 197 18.03 -18.18 2.94
CA ASP A 197 19.06 -19.00 2.29
C ASP A 197 18.70 -20.49 2.37
N GLU A 198 17.98 -21.00 1.37
CA GLU A 198 17.55 -22.42 1.30
C GLU A 198 18.72 -23.42 1.26
N SER A 199 19.97 -22.97 1.05
CA SER A 199 21.14 -23.86 1.06
C SER A 199 21.55 -24.32 2.47
N LYS A 200 21.00 -23.69 3.53
CA LYS A 200 21.29 -24.07 4.93
C LYS A 200 20.58 -25.36 5.35
N PRO A 201 21.18 -26.16 6.24
CA PRO A 201 20.67 -27.49 6.57
C PRO A 201 19.43 -27.49 7.47
N THR A 202 19.16 -26.41 8.21
CA THR A 202 17.99 -26.30 9.09
C THR A 202 17.14 -25.06 8.77
N LEU A 203 15.82 -25.15 8.99
CA LEU A 203 14.90 -24.02 8.73
C LEU A 203 15.22 -22.77 9.55
N ASP A 204 15.74 -22.94 10.78
CA ASP A 204 16.20 -21.81 11.61
C ASP A 204 17.38 -21.10 10.96
N GLU A 205 18.36 -21.84 10.41
CA GLU A 205 19.49 -21.25 9.69
C GLU A 205 19.08 -20.65 8.34
N GLN A 206 18.11 -21.25 7.63
CA GLN A 206 17.58 -20.68 6.38
C GLN A 206 16.90 -19.33 6.64
N GLN A 207 16.14 -19.22 7.74
CA GLN A 207 15.40 -18.00 8.11
C GLN A 207 16.23 -16.97 8.88
N LYS A 208 17.49 -17.28 9.22
CA LYS A 208 18.28 -16.51 10.17
C LYS A 208 18.37 -15.03 9.84
N ASP A 209 18.76 -14.70 8.62
CA ASP A 209 18.90 -13.31 8.20
C ASP A 209 17.51 -12.64 8.06
N ASN A 210 16.50 -13.37 7.57
CA ASN A 210 15.12 -12.89 7.49
C ASN A 210 14.61 -12.41 8.86
N TYR A 211 14.57 -13.27 9.88
CA TYR A 211 14.05 -12.86 11.19
C TYR A 211 14.98 -11.88 11.92
N THR A 212 16.30 -11.91 11.67
CA THR A 212 17.26 -11.02 12.34
C THR A 212 17.09 -9.58 11.88
N ILE A 213 17.01 -9.37 10.56
CA ILE A 213 16.82 -8.03 10.02
C ILE A 213 15.40 -7.52 10.32
N ALA A 214 14.37 -8.37 10.25
CA ALA A 214 13.02 -7.98 10.68
C ALA A 214 12.99 -7.51 12.14
N ALA A 215 13.70 -8.20 13.05
CA ALA A 215 13.79 -7.80 14.46
C ALA A 215 14.58 -6.49 14.65
N GLU A 216 15.63 -6.25 13.87
CA GLU A 216 16.37 -4.98 13.86
C GLU A 216 15.48 -3.82 13.40
N LEU A 217 14.78 -3.98 12.28
CA LEU A 217 13.87 -2.95 11.76
C LEU A 217 12.68 -2.71 12.70
N THR A 218 12.17 -3.77 13.36
CA THR A 218 11.15 -3.62 14.42
C THR A 218 11.65 -2.72 15.54
N LYS A 219 12.87 -2.95 16.06
CA LYS A 219 13.45 -2.11 17.12
C LYS A 219 13.58 -0.66 16.68
N TYR A 220 14.04 -0.44 15.45
CA TYR A 220 14.16 0.90 14.88
C TYR A 220 12.79 1.60 14.78
N VAL A 221 11.76 0.94 14.26
CA VAL A 221 10.40 1.51 14.21
C VAL A 221 9.91 1.89 15.61
N ARG A 222 10.13 1.02 16.60
CA ARG A 222 9.72 1.28 18.00
C ARG A 222 10.46 2.48 18.61
N GLU A 223 11.68 2.75 18.18
CA GLU A 223 12.47 3.92 18.60
C GLU A 223 11.91 5.22 18.01
N ILE A 224 11.51 5.21 16.74
CA ILE A 224 11.13 6.43 16.01
C ILE A 224 9.62 6.70 15.94
N GLN A 225 8.77 5.75 16.34
CA GLN A 225 7.33 5.91 16.21
C GLN A 225 6.81 7.11 17.03
N PRO A 226 5.79 7.85 16.53
CA PRO A 226 5.25 8.99 17.24
C PRO A 226 4.62 8.60 18.59
N GLN A 227 4.76 9.47 19.57
CA GLN A 227 4.16 9.24 20.89
C GLN A 227 2.65 8.99 20.79
N GLY A 228 2.19 7.91 21.40
CA GLY A 228 0.79 7.55 21.48
C GLY A 228 0.26 6.78 20.26
N ILE A 229 1.08 6.57 19.23
CA ILE A 229 0.81 5.70 18.07
C ILE A 229 1.68 4.46 18.19
N GLU A 230 1.06 3.28 18.08
CA GLU A 230 1.79 2.03 17.85
C GLU A 230 1.81 1.79 16.34
N VAL A 231 2.98 1.81 15.70
CA VAL A 231 3.06 1.49 14.27
C VAL A 231 2.80 0.00 14.08
N ASN A 232 1.83 -0.34 13.22
CA ASN A 232 1.50 -1.70 12.85
C ASN A 232 2.62 -2.26 11.98
N LEU A 233 3.08 -3.48 12.29
CA LEU A 233 4.17 -4.13 11.56
C LEU A 233 3.71 -5.49 11.02
N GLY A 234 3.92 -5.71 9.74
CA GLY A 234 3.89 -7.03 9.11
C GLY A 234 5.30 -7.60 8.94
N GLY A 235 5.43 -8.92 9.02
CA GLY A 235 6.61 -9.65 8.53
C GLY A 235 6.26 -10.53 7.33
N GLU A 236 7.24 -11.16 6.72
CA GLU A 236 7.04 -12.02 5.54
C GLU A 236 7.87 -13.30 5.59
N ILE A 237 7.27 -14.42 5.19
CA ILE A 237 7.95 -15.70 4.97
C ILE A 237 7.67 -16.22 3.56
N GLY A 238 8.72 -16.74 2.93
CA GLY A 238 8.65 -17.28 1.57
C GLY A 238 8.60 -16.17 0.52
N GLU A 239 9.63 -16.10 -0.33
CA GLU A 239 9.65 -15.13 -1.43
C GLU A 239 8.49 -15.42 -2.40
N ILE A 240 7.77 -14.38 -2.81
CA ILE A 240 6.67 -14.50 -3.76
C ILE A 240 7.17 -15.09 -5.08
N GLY A 241 6.40 -16.04 -5.62
CA GLY A 241 6.78 -16.84 -6.78
C GLY A 241 7.58 -18.12 -6.48
N SER A 242 7.93 -18.37 -5.21
CA SER A 242 8.54 -19.63 -4.76
C SER A 242 7.47 -20.67 -4.32
N LYS A 243 7.91 -21.73 -3.64
CA LYS A 243 7.06 -22.79 -3.09
C LYS A 243 6.10 -22.24 -2.01
N ASN A 244 5.01 -22.96 -1.75
CA ASN A 244 4.09 -22.57 -0.67
C ASN A 244 4.81 -22.57 0.68
N SER A 245 4.53 -21.57 1.50
CA SER A 245 5.03 -21.49 2.87
C SER A 245 4.52 -22.65 3.71
N THR A 246 5.35 -23.09 4.64
CA THR A 246 5.05 -24.20 5.55
C THR A 246 4.87 -23.73 7.00
N GLU A 247 4.28 -24.58 7.83
CA GLU A 247 4.12 -24.28 9.26
C GLU A 247 5.49 -24.22 9.95
N GLU A 248 6.39 -25.11 9.53
CA GLU A 248 7.74 -25.22 10.07
C GLU A 248 8.58 -23.98 9.75
N GLU A 249 8.43 -23.39 8.55
CA GLU A 249 9.06 -22.11 8.19
C GLU A 249 8.50 -20.95 9.01
N LEU A 250 7.18 -20.89 9.19
CA LEU A 250 6.52 -19.90 10.04
C LEU A 250 7.04 -19.97 11.47
N VAL A 251 7.09 -21.18 12.03
CA VAL A 251 7.60 -21.42 13.38
C VAL A 251 9.07 -21.01 13.48
N ALA A 252 9.93 -21.43 12.54
CA ALA A 252 11.34 -21.07 12.55
C ALA A 252 11.54 -19.54 12.52
N TYR A 253 10.81 -18.84 11.64
CA TYR A 253 10.82 -17.38 11.58
C TYR A 253 10.37 -16.75 12.90
N MET A 254 9.21 -17.15 13.42
CA MET A 254 8.62 -16.53 14.62
C MET A 254 9.43 -16.80 15.89
N GLU A 255 9.92 -18.01 16.11
CA GLU A 255 10.78 -18.32 17.26
C GLU A 255 12.10 -17.53 17.17
N GLY A 256 12.72 -17.47 15.99
CA GLY A 256 13.92 -16.67 15.75
C GLY A 256 13.70 -15.18 16.01
N TYR A 257 12.63 -14.63 15.45
CA TYR A 257 12.23 -13.23 15.60
C TYR A 257 11.99 -12.86 17.06
N LEU A 258 11.17 -13.64 17.78
CA LEU A 258 10.81 -13.37 19.17
C LEU A 258 12.00 -13.50 20.12
N ARG A 259 12.96 -14.42 19.86
CA ARG A 259 14.21 -14.52 20.65
C ARG A 259 15.04 -13.25 20.59
N LEU A 260 14.94 -12.47 19.51
CA LEU A 260 15.73 -11.26 19.32
C LEU A 260 15.05 -9.98 19.82
N LEU A 261 13.75 -10.04 20.14
CA LEU A 261 13.02 -8.92 20.71
C LEU A 261 13.12 -8.88 22.24
N PRO A 262 13.23 -7.69 22.86
CA PRO A 262 13.05 -7.54 24.29
C PRO A 262 11.67 -8.03 24.74
N SER A 263 11.56 -8.63 25.93
CA SER A 263 10.34 -9.35 26.40
C SER A 263 9.04 -8.54 26.44
N ASN A 264 9.12 -7.20 26.40
CA ASN A 264 7.95 -6.31 26.40
C ASN A 264 7.83 -5.46 25.13
N MET A 265 8.67 -5.72 24.12
CA MET A 265 8.59 -5.03 22.85
C MET A 265 7.50 -5.65 22.00
N LYS A 266 6.56 -4.82 21.54
CA LYS A 266 5.51 -5.26 20.62
C LYS A 266 6.12 -5.58 19.26
N GLY A 267 5.99 -6.83 18.82
CA GLY A 267 6.46 -7.28 17.51
C GLY A 267 5.46 -7.00 16.38
N ILE A 268 5.57 -7.79 15.32
CA ILE A 268 4.61 -7.84 14.22
C ILE A 268 3.22 -8.29 14.68
N THR A 269 2.19 -7.91 13.93
CA THR A 269 0.79 -8.31 14.16
C THR A 269 0.28 -9.25 13.06
N LYS A 270 0.94 -9.31 11.91
CA LYS A 270 0.54 -10.09 10.74
C LYS A 270 1.76 -10.68 10.05
N LEU A 271 1.54 -11.74 9.26
CA LEU A 271 2.60 -12.40 8.51
C LEU A 271 2.15 -12.69 7.08
N ALA A 272 2.85 -12.14 6.09
CA ALA A 272 2.69 -12.48 4.70
C ALA A 272 3.27 -13.87 4.41
N ILE A 273 2.55 -14.64 3.59
CA ILE A 273 2.87 -16.03 3.24
C ILE A 273 2.74 -16.23 1.73
N GLN A 274 3.47 -17.20 1.20
CA GLN A 274 3.36 -17.62 -0.18
C GLN A 274 2.43 -18.84 -0.33
N THR A 275 1.51 -18.77 -1.28
CA THR A 275 0.41 -19.73 -1.48
C THR A 275 0.23 -20.11 -2.96
N GLY A 276 1.31 -19.94 -3.73
CA GLY A 276 1.39 -20.31 -5.14
C GLY A 276 1.09 -19.17 -6.11
N THR A 277 0.88 -17.95 -5.61
CA THR A 277 0.61 -16.75 -6.43
C THR A 277 1.89 -16.05 -6.88
N THR A 278 1.76 -15.25 -7.93
CA THR A 278 2.78 -14.29 -8.39
C THR A 278 2.15 -12.91 -8.54
N HIS A 279 2.91 -11.84 -8.29
CA HIS A 279 2.42 -10.50 -8.58
C HIS A 279 2.06 -10.33 -10.05
N GLY A 280 0.94 -9.66 -10.31
CA GLY A 280 0.45 -9.40 -11.66
C GLY A 280 -0.04 -10.63 -12.44
N GLY A 281 -0.01 -11.83 -11.87
CA GLY A 281 -0.34 -13.07 -12.57
C GLY A 281 0.63 -13.41 -13.71
N ILE A 282 0.37 -14.51 -14.40
CA ILE A 282 1.23 -14.99 -15.49
C ILE A 282 0.52 -14.72 -16.83
N PRO A 283 0.94 -13.71 -17.62
CA PRO A 283 0.31 -13.44 -18.91
C PRO A 283 0.67 -14.52 -19.93
N LEU A 284 -0.34 -15.04 -20.62
CA LEU A 284 -0.22 -16.02 -21.70
C LEU A 284 0.01 -15.30 -23.05
N PRO A 285 0.53 -16.00 -24.08
CA PRO A 285 0.79 -15.40 -25.39
C PRO A 285 -0.45 -14.81 -26.09
N ASP A 286 -1.66 -15.25 -25.70
CA ASP A 286 -2.94 -14.74 -26.20
C ASP A 286 -3.44 -13.50 -25.44
N GLY A 287 -2.67 -13.01 -24.45
CA GLY A 287 -3.01 -11.86 -23.63
C GLY A 287 -3.89 -12.16 -22.41
N THR A 288 -4.34 -13.41 -22.23
CA THR A 288 -5.08 -13.81 -21.04
C THR A 288 -4.13 -14.06 -19.86
N ILE A 289 -4.67 -14.13 -18.64
CA ILE A 289 -3.88 -14.48 -17.44
C ILE A 289 -4.08 -15.95 -17.11
N ALA A 290 -2.97 -16.67 -16.89
CA ALA A 290 -3.00 -18.06 -16.49
C ALA A 290 -3.77 -18.24 -15.18
N LYS A 291 -4.62 -19.27 -15.12
CA LYS A 291 -5.33 -19.63 -13.90
C LYS A 291 -4.33 -20.23 -12.91
N VAL A 292 -4.04 -19.50 -11.84
CA VAL A 292 -3.26 -19.99 -10.72
C VAL A 292 -4.19 -20.65 -9.70
N LYS A 293 -3.82 -21.84 -9.21
CA LYS A 293 -4.53 -22.49 -8.12
C LYS A 293 -4.00 -21.95 -6.80
N LEU A 294 -4.73 -21.01 -6.21
CA LEU A 294 -4.45 -20.51 -4.87
C LEU A 294 -4.68 -21.62 -3.83
N ASP A 295 -3.72 -21.80 -2.92
CA ASP A 295 -3.79 -22.77 -1.84
C ASP A 295 -4.43 -22.18 -0.57
N PHE A 296 -5.77 -22.21 -0.53
CA PHE A 296 -6.54 -21.76 0.63
C PHE A 296 -6.32 -22.62 1.88
N ASP A 297 -5.98 -23.89 1.73
CA ASP A 297 -5.74 -24.79 2.87
C ASP A 297 -4.46 -24.36 3.61
N THR A 298 -3.42 -23.96 2.86
CA THR A 298 -2.23 -23.34 3.43
C THR A 298 -2.56 -22.06 4.19
N ILE A 299 -3.41 -21.17 3.64
CA ILE A 299 -3.81 -19.94 4.34
C ILE A 299 -4.53 -20.24 5.65
N GLU A 300 -5.50 -21.16 5.64
CA GLU A 300 -6.27 -21.55 6.82
C GLU A 300 -5.34 -22.12 7.90
N LYS A 301 -4.47 -23.07 7.51
CA LYS A 301 -3.52 -23.73 8.39
C LYS A 301 -2.57 -22.71 9.04
N LEU A 302 -1.90 -21.87 8.25
CA LEU A 302 -0.90 -20.94 8.76
C LEU A 302 -1.52 -19.81 9.57
N THR A 303 -2.72 -19.33 9.17
CA THR A 303 -3.47 -18.35 9.97
C THR A 303 -3.78 -18.93 11.35
N LYS A 304 -4.22 -20.19 11.43
CA LYS A 304 -4.48 -20.84 12.72
C LYS A 304 -3.23 -20.88 13.59
N VAL A 305 -2.09 -21.29 13.05
CA VAL A 305 -0.81 -21.34 13.78
C VAL A 305 -0.39 -19.94 14.26
N ALA A 306 -0.45 -18.95 13.37
CA ALA A 306 -0.11 -17.55 13.68
C ALA A 306 -0.95 -17.00 14.84
N LYS A 307 -2.26 -17.27 14.85
CA LYS A 307 -3.18 -16.84 15.91
C LYS A 307 -3.01 -17.62 17.20
N GLU A 308 -3.02 -18.96 17.14
CA GLU A 308 -3.05 -19.80 18.33
C GLU A 308 -1.71 -19.76 19.09
N LYS A 309 -0.59 -19.90 18.36
CA LYS A 309 0.75 -20.00 18.95
C LYS A 309 1.37 -18.64 19.22
N TYR A 310 1.18 -17.68 18.33
CA TYR A 310 1.90 -16.40 18.37
C TYR A 310 1.02 -15.16 18.62
N LYS A 311 -0.30 -15.34 18.72
CA LYS A 311 -1.28 -14.26 18.96
C LYS A 311 -1.24 -13.15 17.89
N LEU A 312 -0.77 -13.49 16.69
CA LEU A 312 -0.90 -12.61 15.53
C LEU A 312 -2.39 -12.50 15.13
N ALA A 313 -2.72 -11.49 14.35
CA ALA A 313 -4.06 -11.28 13.81
C ALA A 313 -4.42 -12.30 12.73
N GLY A 314 -3.45 -12.71 11.92
CA GLY A 314 -3.58 -13.74 10.89
C GLY A 314 -2.54 -13.59 9.78
N CYS A 315 -2.69 -14.38 8.72
CA CYS A 315 -1.83 -14.31 7.54
C CYS A 315 -2.33 -13.33 6.49
N VAL A 316 -1.40 -12.79 5.71
CA VAL A 316 -1.64 -11.84 4.61
C VAL A 316 -1.44 -12.53 3.27
N GLN A 317 -2.32 -12.27 2.30
CA GLN A 317 -2.19 -12.78 0.93
C GLN A 317 -1.74 -11.68 -0.04
N HIS A 318 -0.66 -11.94 -0.76
CA HIS A 318 -0.17 -11.06 -1.82
C HIS A 318 -0.61 -11.58 -3.21
N GLY A 319 -0.44 -10.79 -4.26
CA GLY A 319 -0.71 -11.26 -5.64
C GLY A 319 -2.16 -11.66 -5.94
N ALA A 320 -3.14 -11.18 -5.18
CA ALA A 320 -4.54 -11.59 -5.33
C ALA A 320 -5.27 -10.90 -6.51
N SER A 321 -4.68 -9.86 -7.11
CA SER A 321 -5.37 -8.96 -8.05
C SER A 321 -5.90 -9.64 -9.31
N THR A 322 -5.23 -10.67 -9.81
CA THR A 322 -5.59 -11.38 -11.04
C THR A 322 -6.36 -12.67 -10.78
N LEU A 323 -6.78 -12.91 -9.53
CA LEU A 323 -7.59 -14.07 -9.21
C LEU A 323 -9.00 -13.93 -9.78
N PRO A 324 -9.64 -15.05 -10.17
CA PRO A 324 -11.05 -15.06 -10.51
C PRO A 324 -11.93 -14.47 -9.40
N ALA A 325 -12.94 -13.71 -9.81
CA ALA A 325 -13.83 -12.95 -8.94
C ALA A 325 -14.54 -13.84 -7.88
N GLU A 326 -14.84 -15.08 -8.24
CA GLU A 326 -15.48 -16.10 -7.41
C GLU A 326 -14.61 -16.66 -6.29
N LEU A 327 -13.32 -16.32 -6.22
CA LEU A 327 -12.42 -16.77 -5.16
C LEU A 327 -12.34 -15.81 -3.98
N PHE A 328 -12.73 -14.54 -4.16
CA PHE A 328 -12.53 -13.52 -3.14
C PHE A 328 -13.36 -13.73 -1.86
N ASP A 329 -14.51 -14.40 -1.97
CA ASP A 329 -15.36 -14.72 -0.81
C ASP A 329 -14.82 -15.86 0.06
N LYS A 330 -13.76 -16.54 -0.40
CA LYS A 330 -13.09 -17.59 0.38
C LYS A 330 -12.10 -17.03 1.39
N PHE A 331 -11.48 -15.88 1.12
CA PHE A 331 -10.48 -15.30 2.03
C PHE A 331 -11.02 -15.07 3.46
N PRO A 332 -12.21 -14.45 3.65
CA PRO A 332 -12.75 -14.31 5.00
C PRO A 332 -13.10 -15.66 5.66
N LYS A 333 -13.51 -16.65 4.86
CA LYS A 333 -13.93 -17.98 5.34
C LYS A 333 -12.77 -18.79 5.89
N VAL A 334 -11.59 -18.65 5.30
CA VAL A 334 -10.35 -19.30 5.78
C VAL A 334 -9.56 -18.44 6.76
N GLY A 335 -10.11 -17.30 7.17
CA GLY A 335 -9.51 -16.42 8.19
C GLY A 335 -8.36 -15.55 7.69
N THR A 336 -8.20 -15.37 6.37
CA THR A 336 -7.19 -14.43 5.83
C THR A 336 -7.41 -13.06 6.44
N LEU A 337 -6.36 -12.49 7.04
CA LEU A 337 -6.46 -11.20 7.73
C LEU A 337 -6.59 -10.05 6.73
N GLU A 338 -5.71 -10.06 5.74
CA GLU A 338 -5.49 -8.95 4.82
C GLU A 338 -5.09 -9.48 3.43
N ILE A 339 -5.50 -8.78 2.36
CA ILE A 339 -5.05 -9.08 1.00
C ILE A 339 -4.57 -7.83 0.27
N HIS A 340 -3.45 -7.94 -0.46
CA HIS A 340 -2.85 -6.83 -1.21
C HIS A 340 -3.33 -6.85 -2.68
N LEU A 341 -3.76 -5.68 -3.17
CA LEU A 341 -4.46 -5.53 -4.45
C LEU A 341 -3.93 -4.31 -5.22
N ALA A 342 -3.47 -4.55 -6.45
CA ALA A 342 -2.73 -3.57 -7.22
C ALA A 342 -3.01 -3.63 -8.74
N THR A 343 -2.47 -4.65 -9.41
CA THR A 343 -2.29 -4.62 -10.88
C THR A 343 -3.59 -4.58 -11.65
N GLU A 344 -4.68 -5.16 -11.14
CA GLU A 344 -5.98 -5.10 -11.81
C GLU A 344 -6.50 -3.66 -11.93
N PHE A 345 -6.28 -2.81 -10.92
CA PHE A 345 -6.72 -1.41 -10.98
C PHE A 345 -5.94 -0.62 -12.02
N GLN A 346 -4.63 -0.89 -12.13
CA GLN A 346 -3.80 -0.33 -13.20
C GLN A 346 -4.26 -0.81 -14.58
N ASN A 347 -4.62 -2.09 -14.70
CA ASN A 347 -5.13 -2.66 -15.95
C ASN A 347 -6.41 -1.94 -16.37
N MET A 348 -7.37 -1.80 -15.46
CA MET A 348 -8.63 -1.10 -15.70
C MET A 348 -8.43 0.34 -16.19
N ILE A 349 -7.42 1.07 -15.68
CA ILE A 349 -7.09 2.42 -16.17
C ILE A 349 -6.69 2.38 -17.65
N TYR A 350 -5.71 1.53 -18.02
CA TYR A 350 -5.20 1.45 -19.38
C TYR A 350 -6.19 0.84 -20.38
N ASP A 351 -7.05 -0.04 -19.89
CA ASP A 351 -7.94 -0.85 -20.71
C ASP A 351 -9.36 -0.27 -20.78
N ASN A 352 -9.62 0.85 -20.10
CA ASN A 352 -10.86 1.61 -20.24
C ASN A 352 -11.08 2.05 -21.72
N PRO A 353 -12.28 1.87 -22.28
CA PRO A 353 -12.55 2.21 -23.69
C PRO A 353 -12.32 3.68 -24.06
N LEU A 354 -12.45 4.60 -23.09
CA LEU A 354 -12.24 6.03 -23.31
C LEU A 354 -10.78 6.46 -23.08
N PHE A 355 -9.87 5.54 -22.73
CA PHE A 355 -8.46 5.88 -22.58
C PHE A 355 -7.88 6.37 -23.93
N PRO A 356 -7.23 7.55 -23.98
CA PRO A 356 -6.77 8.12 -25.25
C PRO A 356 -5.75 7.20 -25.95
N GLN A 357 -6.08 6.79 -27.18
CA GLN A 357 -5.27 5.84 -27.93
C GLN A 357 -3.88 6.38 -28.28
N ASP A 358 -3.77 7.69 -28.53
CA ASP A 358 -2.47 8.31 -28.84
C ASP A 358 -1.55 8.34 -27.63
N LEU A 359 -2.08 8.61 -26.44
CA LEU A 359 -1.31 8.50 -25.19
C LEU A 359 -0.91 7.05 -24.92
N LYS A 360 -1.81 6.08 -25.15
CA LYS A 360 -1.51 4.64 -25.01
C LYS A 360 -0.35 4.21 -25.92
N LYS A 361 -0.37 4.64 -27.19
CA LYS A 361 0.73 4.40 -28.14
C LYS A 361 2.05 5.02 -27.67
N GLN A 362 2.02 6.28 -27.22
CA GLN A 362 3.23 6.95 -26.70
C GLN A 362 3.83 6.20 -25.52
N ILE A 363 2.98 5.76 -24.57
CA ILE A 363 3.40 4.96 -23.43
C ILE A 363 4.03 3.64 -23.89
N TYR A 364 3.42 2.94 -24.84
CA TYR A 364 3.92 1.65 -25.32
C TYR A 364 5.24 1.80 -26.08
N SER A 365 5.37 2.83 -26.92
CA SER A 365 6.65 3.15 -27.57
C SER A 365 7.75 3.45 -26.55
N TRP A 366 7.44 4.23 -25.50
CA TRP A 366 8.39 4.50 -24.43
C TRP A 366 8.83 3.23 -23.71
N LEU A 367 7.90 2.31 -23.41
CA LEU A 367 8.21 1.01 -22.77
C LEU A 367 9.12 0.14 -23.66
N LEU A 368 8.83 0.05 -24.96
CA LEU A 368 9.63 -0.70 -25.92
C LEU A 368 11.08 -0.19 -26.03
N GLU A 369 11.29 1.10 -25.80
CA GLU A 369 12.61 1.71 -25.81
C GLU A 369 13.33 1.61 -24.46
N ASN A 370 12.65 1.94 -23.37
CA ASN A 370 13.26 2.17 -22.05
C ASN A 370 13.22 0.95 -21.14
N CYS A 371 12.38 -0.04 -21.42
CA CYS A 371 12.28 -1.29 -20.66
C CYS A 371 12.74 -2.51 -21.48
N LYS A 372 13.39 -2.31 -22.64
CA LYS A 372 13.77 -3.39 -23.56
C LYS A 372 14.61 -4.49 -22.93
N ASP A 373 15.41 -4.17 -21.92
CA ASP A 373 16.29 -5.12 -21.22
C ASP A 373 15.50 -6.15 -20.39
N GLU A 374 14.21 -5.89 -20.13
CA GLU A 374 13.30 -6.81 -19.44
C GLU A 374 12.55 -7.74 -20.41
N LYS A 375 12.69 -7.53 -21.72
CA LYS A 375 12.04 -8.38 -22.72
C LYS A 375 12.81 -9.69 -22.86
N LYS A 376 12.16 -10.81 -22.51
CA LYS A 376 12.73 -12.14 -22.72
C LYS A 376 12.59 -12.56 -24.19
N PRO A 377 13.49 -13.41 -24.73
CA PRO A 377 13.41 -13.88 -26.13
C PRO A 377 12.07 -14.51 -26.50
N GLU A 378 11.42 -15.18 -25.54
CA GLU A 378 10.13 -15.85 -25.70
C GLU A 378 8.90 -14.95 -25.48
N ASP A 379 9.08 -13.71 -24.98
CA ASP A 379 7.96 -12.82 -24.69
C ASP A 379 7.39 -12.23 -25.98
N THR A 380 6.08 -12.41 -26.19
CA THR A 380 5.32 -11.60 -27.15
C THR A 380 5.36 -10.12 -26.75
N GLU A 381 5.12 -9.22 -27.70
CA GLU A 381 5.02 -7.79 -27.39
C GLU A 381 3.92 -7.50 -26.36
N GLN A 382 2.78 -8.19 -26.46
CA GLN A 382 1.68 -8.03 -25.52
C GLN A 382 2.06 -8.46 -24.10
N GLN A 383 2.75 -9.60 -23.93
CA GLN A 383 3.26 -10.03 -22.62
C GLN A 383 4.29 -9.05 -22.06
N PHE A 384 5.20 -8.57 -22.91
CA PHE A 384 6.19 -7.57 -22.52
C PHE A 384 5.54 -6.28 -22.02
N ILE A 385 4.58 -5.73 -22.77
CA ILE A 385 3.85 -4.52 -22.38
C ILE A 385 3.05 -4.75 -21.10
N TYR A 386 2.37 -5.90 -20.97
CA TYR A 386 1.62 -6.22 -19.75
C TYR A 386 2.52 -6.20 -18.51
N LYS A 387 3.70 -6.83 -18.59
CA LYS A 387 4.66 -6.90 -17.48
C LYS A 387 5.28 -5.53 -17.14
N THR A 388 5.54 -4.71 -18.15
CA THR A 388 6.32 -3.47 -17.98
C THR A 388 5.48 -2.21 -17.83
N ARG A 389 4.19 -2.20 -18.20
CA ARG A 389 3.34 -0.99 -18.21
C ARG A 389 3.24 -0.27 -16.86
N LYS A 390 3.47 -0.97 -15.74
CA LYS A 390 3.60 -0.35 -14.42
C LYS A 390 4.68 0.74 -14.38
N LYS A 391 5.79 0.55 -15.10
CA LYS A 391 6.95 1.46 -15.11
C LYS A 391 6.73 2.77 -15.85
N ALA A 392 5.68 2.88 -16.66
CA ALA A 392 5.33 4.12 -17.34
C ALA A 392 4.54 5.10 -16.46
N LEU A 393 3.99 4.66 -15.33
CA LEU A 393 3.08 5.46 -14.51
C LEU A 393 3.72 6.74 -13.97
N GLY A 394 4.98 6.67 -13.52
CA GLY A 394 5.72 7.84 -13.06
C GLY A 394 6.11 8.77 -14.21
N GLN A 395 6.56 8.20 -15.33
CA GLN A 395 6.99 8.95 -16.51
C GLN A 395 5.85 9.77 -17.12
N PHE A 396 4.65 9.19 -17.20
CA PHE A 396 3.46 9.83 -17.80
C PHE A 396 2.48 10.34 -16.74
N LYS A 397 2.93 10.55 -15.50
CA LYS A 397 2.06 10.90 -14.37
C LYS A 397 1.22 12.14 -14.66
N LYS A 398 1.84 13.19 -15.19
CA LYS A 398 1.15 14.47 -15.44
C LYS A 398 0.10 14.33 -16.54
N GLU A 399 0.40 13.60 -17.60
CA GLU A 399 -0.51 13.28 -18.69
C GLU A 399 -1.71 12.47 -18.20
N LEU A 400 -1.48 11.47 -17.35
CA LEU A 400 -2.52 10.65 -16.74
C LEU A 400 -3.44 11.47 -15.81
N TRP A 401 -2.89 12.41 -15.04
CA TRP A 401 -3.69 13.33 -14.19
C TRP A 401 -4.41 14.42 -15.00
N SER A 402 -3.90 14.74 -16.19
CA SER A 402 -4.45 15.74 -17.10
C SER A 402 -5.47 15.16 -18.09
N LEU A 403 -5.83 13.88 -17.96
CA LEU A 403 -6.85 13.26 -18.80
C LEU A 403 -8.16 14.08 -18.76
N PRO A 404 -8.91 14.15 -19.88
CA PRO A 404 -10.20 14.82 -19.92
C PRO A 404 -11.14 14.31 -18.82
N ASN A 405 -11.95 15.20 -18.23
CA ASN A 405 -12.81 14.83 -17.10
C ASN A 405 -13.75 13.66 -17.43
N GLU A 406 -14.31 13.61 -18.64
CA GLU A 406 -15.14 12.48 -19.10
C GLU A 406 -14.40 11.13 -19.02
N VAL A 407 -13.12 11.10 -19.40
CA VAL A 407 -12.28 9.90 -19.31
C VAL A 407 -12.01 9.54 -17.85
N LYS A 408 -11.64 10.53 -17.03
CA LYS A 408 -11.38 10.31 -15.59
C LYS A 408 -12.62 9.78 -14.87
N GLU A 409 -13.80 10.32 -15.19
CA GLU A 409 -15.07 9.89 -14.61
C GLU A 409 -15.43 8.46 -15.03
N SER A 410 -15.26 8.12 -16.31
CA SER A 410 -15.46 6.76 -16.83
C SER A 410 -14.60 5.74 -16.07
N ILE A 411 -13.28 5.99 -16.01
CA ILE A 411 -12.33 5.12 -15.29
C ILE A 411 -12.69 5.04 -13.80
N SER A 412 -12.93 6.19 -13.17
CA SER A 412 -13.19 6.24 -11.73
C SER A 412 -14.50 5.54 -11.35
N LEU A 413 -15.52 5.53 -12.23
CA LEU A 413 -16.76 4.78 -12.01
C LEU A 413 -16.56 3.27 -12.13
N GLU A 414 -15.77 2.80 -13.10
CA GLU A 414 -15.42 1.39 -13.22
C GLU A 414 -14.63 0.90 -12.01
N LEU A 415 -13.62 1.67 -11.59
CA LEU A 415 -12.85 1.41 -10.37
C LEU A 415 -13.75 1.35 -9.13
N GLN A 416 -14.67 2.31 -8.97
CA GLN A 416 -15.61 2.31 -7.86
C GLN A 416 -16.44 1.03 -7.82
N LYS A 417 -17.00 0.60 -8.95
CA LYS A 417 -17.76 -0.67 -9.04
C LYS A 417 -16.91 -1.88 -8.64
N LYS A 418 -15.64 -1.90 -9.05
CA LYS A 418 -14.71 -2.96 -8.67
C LYS A 418 -14.43 -2.96 -7.17
N PHE A 419 -14.22 -1.81 -6.55
CA PHE A 419 -14.03 -1.72 -5.10
C PHE A 419 -15.29 -2.13 -4.34
N GLU A 420 -16.48 -1.72 -4.79
CA GLU A 420 -17.75 -2.17 -4.20
C GLU A 420 -17.89 -3.71 -4.24
N PHE A 421 -17.55 -4.32 -5.37
CA PHE A 421 -17.51 -5.77 -5.51
C PHE A 421 -16.52 -6.42 -4.54
N LEU A 422 -15.29 -5.92 -4.45
CA LEU A 422 -14.27 -6.47 -3.57
C LEU A 422 -14.66 -6.34 -2.09
N PHE A 423 -15.22 -5.19 -1.69
CA PHE A 423 -15.66 -4.97 -0.31
C PHE A 423 -16.80 -5.91 0.10
N ASP A 424 -17.72 -6.21 -0.82
CA ASP A 424 -18.73 -7.24 -0.61
C ASP A 424 -18.12 -8.63 -0.41
N LYS A 425 -17.22 -9.03 -1.32
CA LYS A 425 -16.60 -10.37 -1.27
C LYS A 425 -15.70 -10.59 -0.07
N LEU A 426 -14.96 -9.57 0.34
CA LEU A 426 -14.09 -9.63 1.51
C LEU A 426 -14.83 -9.43 2.84
N ASN A 427 -16.16 -9.31 2.77
CA ASN A 427 -17.06 -9.14 3.91
C ASN A 427 -16.72 -7.93 4.80
N VAL A 428 -16.16 -6.85 4.22
CA VAL A 428 -15.78 -5.64 4.98
C VAL A 428 -16.87 -4.57 5.03
N LYS A 429 -18.07 -4.87 4.51
CA LYS A 429 -19.25 -4.01 4.65
C LYS A 429 -19.58 -3.79 6.13
N ASP A 430 -20.09 -2.61 6.46
CA ASP A 430 -20.50 -2.23 7.83
C ASP A 430 -19.39 -2.31 8.90
N THR A 431 -18.12 -2.28 8.50
CA THR A 431 -16.97 -2.27 9.43
C THR A 431 -16.64 -0.88 9.99
N LYS A 432 -17.42 0.15 9.65
CA LYS A 432 -17.26 1.51 10.19
C LYS A 432 -17.24 1.56 11.72
N ASP A 433 -18.19 0.92 12.38
CA ASP A 433 -18.29 0.95 13.84
C ASP A 433 -17.22 0.06 14.51
N VAL A 434 -16.78 -0.98 13.82
CA VAL A 434 -15.63 -1.80 14.22
C VAL A 434 -14.38 -0.92 14.29
N VAL A 435 -14.09 -0.15 13.24
CA VAL A 435 -12.94 0.76 13.21
C VAL A 435 -13.05 1.84 14.28
N LYS A 436 -14.23 2.46 14.44
CA LYS A 436 -14.42 3.47 15.51
C LYS A 436 -14.17 2.91 16.90
N LYS A 437 -14.56 1.66 17.14
CA LYS A 437 -14.38 1.00 18.44
C LYS A 437 -12.92 0.65 18.72
N TYR A 438 -12.20 0.13 17.74
CA TYR A 438 -10.88 -0.46 17.95
C TYR A 438 -9.72 0.40 17.46
N THR A 439 -9.94 1.56 16.86
CA THR A 439 -8.84 2.42 16.39
C THR A 439 -8.71 3.67 17.24
N LYS A 440 -7.53 3.85 17.83
CA LYS A 440 -7.15 5.08 18.50
C LYS A 440 -6.70 6.14 17.49
N VAL A 441 -7.28 7.32 17.60
CA VAL A 441 -6.93 8.48 16.76
C VAL A 441 -6.01 9.41 17.54
N VAL A 442 -4.84 9.69 16.99
CA VAL A 442 -3.85 10.60 17.59
C VAL A 442 -3.42 11.61 16.53
N LYS A 443 -3.63 12.90 16.81
CA LYS A 443 -3.13 13.98 15.94
C LYS A 443 -1.62 14.12 16.18
N VAL A 444 -0.83 13.98 15.12
CA VAL A 444 0.62 14.21 15.14
C VAL A 444 0.97 15.37 14.22
N LYS A 445 2.08 16.05 14.46
CA LYS A 445 2.52 17.08 13.52
C LYS A 445 3.01 16.42 12.25
N PHE A 446 2.69 17.00 11.09
CA PHE A 446 3.30 16.60 9.83
C PHE A 446 4.82 16.83 9.93
N GLY A 447 5.62 15.78 9.71
CA GLY A 447 7.07 15.89 9.68
C GLY A 447 7.52 16.66 8.44
N GLU A 448 8.60 17.43 8.54
CA GLU A 448 9.28 17.89 7.33
C GLU A 448 10.06 16.71 6.75
N THR A 449 9.53 16.09 5.70
CA THR A 449 10.20 14.99 5.01
C THR A 449 11.25 15.55 4.04
N GLU A 450 12.48 15.06 4.11
CA GLU A 450 13.43 15.26 3.02
C GLU A 450 13.00 14.41 1.82
N SER A 451 12.91 15.02 0.65
CA SER A 451 12.63 14.31 -0.61
C SER A 451 13.75 13.29 -0.84
N LEU A 452 13.43 12.00 -0.66
CA LEU A 452 14.33 10.93 -1.08
C LEU A 452 14.46 11.03 -2.60
N LYS A 453 15.69 11.27 -3.09
CA LYS A 453 15.97 11.12 -4.52
C LYS A 453 15.57 9.70 -4.88
N GLY A 454 14.56 9.56 -5.74
CA GLY A 454 14.02 8.26 -6.13
C GLY A 454 15.15 7.32 -6.53
N GLU A 455 15.26 6.18 -5.86
CA GLU A 455 16.14 5.12 -6.33
C GLU A 455 15.65 4.70 -7.72
N LYS A 456 16.56 4.57 -8.69
CA LYS A 456 16.26 3.80 -9.89
C LYS A 456 16.00 2.37 -9.43
N PHE A 457 14.75 1.94 -9.53
CA PHE A 457 14.36 0.61 -9.09
C PHE A 457 14.87 -0.44 -10.09
N GLU A 458 15.85 -1.23 -9.66
CA GLU A 458 16.35 -2.42 -10.36
C GLU A 458 15.68 -3.65 -9.74
N GLY A 459 14.42 -3.90 -10.09
CA GLY A 459 13.68 -5.05 -9.60
C GLY A 459 12.42 -5.29 -10.39
N ALA A 460 12.00 -6.55 -10.42
CA ALA A 460 10.68 -6.96 -10.85
C ALA A 460 9.92 -7.31 -9.57
N ASP A 461 8.96 -6.49 -9.13
CA ASP A 461 7.92 -7.05 -8.25
C ASP A 461 7.13 -8.11 -9.00
#